data_AF-A0A819J548-F1
#
_entry.id   AF-A0A819J548-F1
#
_cell.length_a   1.000
_cell.length_b   1.000
_cell.length_c   1.000
_cell.angle_alpha   90.00
_cell.angle_beta   90.00
_cell.angle_gamma   90.00
#
_symmetry.space_group_name_H-M   'P 1'
#
loop_
_entity.id
_entity.type
_entity.pdbx_description
1 polymer ?
#
loop_
_entity_poly.entity_id
_entity_poly.type
_entity_poly.pdbx_seq_one_letter_code
_entity_poly.pdbx_strand_id
1 'polypeptide(L)'
;MLFFGREKENDCENFYFFSYIVGIKKGYQQFQEPRGTTVVKVKGIAKVTGNDTTQFVRAASTHLWDTTEYQLPPLESDAFFIATRQIVTYSQVEGYCPSALDDKLFCTNSTLYLCPAGEPTPNTFGYFTGNCVPSVENASIGVCQINAWCPEELSKSTEFIIDSNAVENFTVYLKTLVTFTLFNINSRNVRHDTNFTCRYHKVKDPRCPIFRIGDILDSLNTDKAALLREGGLIEIRQDWTCNFDFDKEHCFPKVKFNVLQSGDDKQSPGINYRSAQKYRINDTDYRTLSKIYGLRFVVAITGKGGQFDILDLFVAIGSGIGYIVIADIVCDAIFTYIHKYRERYRK
;
A
#
# COMPACT_ATOMS: atom_id res chain seq x y z
N MET A 1 -16.61 61.77 18.96
CA MET A 1 -17.06 60.41 19.37
C MET A 1 -16.64 59.39 18.31
N LEU A 2 -15.35 59.37 17.93
CA LEU A 2 -14.79 58.50 16.88
C LEU A 2 -13.60 57.66 17.36
N PHE A 3 -13.22 57.78 18.65
CA PHE A 3 -12.10 57.01 19.23
C PHE A 3 -12.52 55.65 19.80
N PHE A 4 -13.81 55.35 19.91
CA PHE A 4 -14.30 54.10 20.52
C PHE A 4 -14.49 52.92 19.54
N GLY A 5 -14.35 53.14 18.23
CA GLY A 5 -14.41 52.07 17.21
C GLY A 5 -13.05 51.41 16.95
N ARG A 6 -11.98 52.21 16.89
CA ARG A 6 -10.62 51.76 16.55
C ARG A 6 -10.00 50.80 17.57
N GLU A 7 -10.36 50.91 18.85
CA GLU A 7 -9.86 49.99 19.88
C GLU A 7 -10.44 48.57 19.74
N LYS A 8 -11.71 48.44 19.31
CA LYS A 8 -12.36 47.12 19.21
C LYS A 8 -12.09 46.39 17.90
N GLU A 9 -11.81 47.10 16.80
CA GLU A 9 -11.41 46.48 15.53
C GLU A 9 -10.02 45.83 15.63
N ASN A 10 -9.06 46.54 16.24
CA ASN A 10 -7.72 46.02 16.51
C ASN A 10 -7.74 44.76 17.40
N ASP A 11 -8.71 44.63 18.32
CA ASP A 11 -8.83 43.45 19.18
C ASP A 11 -9.17 42.17 18.39
N CYS A 12 -10.06 42.25 17.40
CA CYS A 12 -10.45 41.10 16.58
C CYS A 12 -9.30 40.65 15.67
N GLU A 13 -8.57 41.59 15.09
CA GLU A 13 -7.46 41.31 14.17
C GLU A 13 -6.23 40.78 14.92
N ASN A 14 -5.90 41.38 16.06
CA ASN A 14 -4.86 40.86 16.94
C ASN A 14 -5.24 39.47 17.47
N PHE A 15 -6.50 39.26 17.87
CA PHE A 15 -6.96 37.95 18.29
C PHE A 15 -6.83 36.93 17.16
N TYR A 16 -7.24 37.25 15.94
CA TYR A 16 -7.06 36.38 14.78
C TYR A 16 -5.58 36.07 14.53
N PHE A 17 -4.71 37.08 14.53
CA PHE A 17 -3.29 36.90 14.29
C PHE A 17 -2.64 35.99 15.34
N PHE A 18 -2.77 36.32 16.63
CA PHE A 18 -2.12 35.55 17.68
C PHE A 18 -2.74 34.17 17.88
N SER A 19 -4.07 34.04 17.80
CA SER A 19 -4.72 32.73 17.99
C SER A 19 -4.57 31.83 16.76
N TYR A 20 -4.85 32.34 15.56
CA TYR A 20 -4.90 31.54 14.35
C TYR A 20 -3.53 31.42 13.67
N ILE A 21 -2.87 32.54 13.36
CA ILE A 21 -1.60 32.53 12.63
C ILE A 21 -0.47 32.01 13.53
N VAL A 22 -0.31 32.61 14.71
CA VAL A 22 0.76 32.22 15.65
C VAL A 22 0.38 30.93 16.39
N GLY A 23 -0.82 30.82 16.96
CA GLY A 23 -1.22 29.65 17.75
C GLY A 23 -1.50 28.38 16.92
N ILE A 24 -2.51 28.43 16.05
CA ILE A 24 -3.02 27.25 15.32
C ILE A 24 -2.13 26.87 14.15
N LYS A 25 -1.75 27.85 13.32
CA LYS A 25 -0.91 27.64 12.14
C LYS A 25 0.57 27.59 12.47
N LYS A 26 0.95 28.01 13.67
CA LYS A 26 2.35 28.05 14.14
C LYS A 26 3.25 28.75 13.13
N GLY A 27 2.85 29.94 12.69
CA GLY A 27 3.60 30.74 11.71
C GLY A 27 5.02 31.13 12.15
N TYR A 28 5.37 30.89 13.42
CA TYR A 28 6.72 31.05 13.97
C TYR A 28 7.63 29.83 13.76
N GLN A 29 7.10 28.74 13.19
CA GLN A 29 7.86 27.51 12.93
C GLN A 29 8.14 27.36 11.45
N GLN A 30 9.35 26.92 11.15
CA GLN A 30 9.67 26.32 9.87
C GLN A 30 9.22 24.87 9.85
N PHE A 31 8.73 24.38 8.71
CA PHE A 31 8.24 23.01 8.57
C PHE A 31 9.02 22.20 7.53
N GLN A 32 9.22 20.92 7.82
CA GLN A 32 9.79 19.94 6.89
C GLN A 32 9.02 18.62 6.93
N GLU A 33 8.82 18.01 5.77
CA GLU A 33 8.31 16.64 5.66
C GLU A 33 9.40 15.61 6.00
N PRO A 34 9.06 14.51 6.70
CA PRO A 34 10.01 13.47 7.06
C PRO A 34 10.54 12.75 5.81
N ARG A 35 11.83 12.42 5.80
CA ARG A 35 12.42 11.47 4.86
C ARG A 35 12.88 10.23 5.60
N GLY A 36 12.47 9.06 5.17
CA GLY A 36 12.75 7.85 5.94
C GLY A 36 12.51 6.56 5.17
N THR A 37 12.75 5.46 5.86
CA THR A 37 12.49 4.12 5.36
C THR A 37 12.08 3.19 6.51
N THR A 38 11.38 2.13 6.16
CA THR A 38 10.90 1.09 7.07
C THR A 38 11.49 -0.25 6.69
N VAL A 39 12.13 -0.89 7.66
CA VAL A 39 12.55 -2.29 7.59
C VAL A 39 11.47 -3.16 8.20
N VAL A 40 11.11 -4.23 7.49
CA VAL A 40 10.03 -5.14 7.86
C VAL A 40 10.60 -6.50 8.26
N LYS A 41 10.00 -7.11 9.29
CA LYS A 41 10.21 -8.53 9.61
C LYS A 41 8.89 -9.20 9.94
N VAL A 42 8.47 -10.14 9.11
CA VAL A 42 7.29 -10.97 9.37
C VAL A 42 7.70 -12.21 10.18
N LYS A 43 6.80 -12.70 11.03
CA LYS A 43 6.95 -13.95 11.78
C LYS A 43 5.61 -14.67 11.87
N GLY A 44 5.65 -15.97 11.61
CA GLY A 44 4.50 -16.85 11.68
C GLY A 44 4.80 -18.15 10.94
N ILE A 45 4.07 -19.20 11.29
CA ILE A 45 4.09 -20.48 10.59
C ILE A 45 2.64 -20.86 10.30
N ALA A 46 2.39 -21.45 9.14
CA ALA A 46 1.06 -21.87 8.77
C ALA A 46 1.08 -23.27 8.15
N LYS A 47 -0.02 -23.98 8.40
CA LYS A 47 -0.34 -25.19 7.65
C LYS A 47 -1.02 -24.78 6.35
N VAL A 48 -0.69 -25.50 5.29
CA VAL A 48 -1.21 -25.27 3.96
C VAL A 48 -1.90 -26.53 3.48
N THR A 49 -3.12 -26.35 2.99
CA THR A 49 -3.91 -27.42 2.39
C THR A 49 -3.77 -27.31 0.89
N GLY A 50 -3.32 -28.38 0.24
CA GLY A 50 -3.22 -28.47 -1.21
C GLY A 50 -4.15 -29.54 -1.76
N ASN A 51 -4.74 -29.29 -2.93
CA ASN A 51 -5.44 -30.32 -3.71
C ASN A 51 -4.49 -30.94 -4.75
N ASP A 52 -3.34 -31.46 -4.30
CA ASP A 52 -2.36 -31.99 -5.25
C ASP A 52 -2.88 -33.28 -5.90
N THR A 53 -3.15 -33.18 -7.20
CA THR A 53 -3.55 -34.30 -8.05
C THR A 53 -2.36 -34.94 -8.75
N THR A 54 -1.16 -34.37 -8.60
CA THR A 54 0.06 -34.90 -9.21
C THR A 54 0.69 -35.98 -8.33
N GLN A 55 1.19 -37.06 -8.94
CA GLN A 55 1.77 -38.23 -8.25
C GLN A 55 2.98 -37.93 -7.35
N PHE A 56 3.50 -36.70 -7.35
CA PHE A 56 4.70 -36.31 -6.61
C PHE A 56 4.45 -36.02 -5.14
N VAL A 57 3.21 -35.78 -4.72
CA VAL A 57 2.87 -35.54 -3.32
C VAL A 57 1.59 -36.30 -2.98
N ARG A 58 1.61 -37.07 -1.88
CA ARG A 58 0.42 -37.80 -1.41
C ARG A 58 -0.74 -36.82 -1.25
N ALA A 59 -1.90 -37.15 -1.81
CA ALA A 59 -3.15 -36.37 -1.92
C ALA A 59 -3.78 -35.83 -0.60
N ALA A 60 -3.04 -35.77 0.50
CA ALA A 60 -3.42 -35.16 1.78
C ALA A 60 -2.17 -34.70 2.56
N SER A 61 -1.15 -34.14 1.89
CA SER A 61 0.00 -33.55 2.58
C SER A 61 -0.35 -32.16 3.09
N THR A 62 -0.58 -32.05 4.39
CA THR A 62 -0.49 -30.75 5.06
C THR A 62 0.96 -30.27 4.92
N HIS A 63 1.18 -29.19 4.17
CA HIS A 63 2.49 -28.56 4.07
C HIS A 63 2.67 -27.55 5.20
N LEU A 64 3.92 -27.38 5.65
CA LEU A 64 4.29 -26.32 6.59
C LEU A 64 4.96 -25.21 5.79
N TRP A 65 4.42 -23.99 5.88
CA TRP A 65 5.05 -22.80 5.31
C TRP A 65 5.51 -21.88 6.44
N ASP A 66 6.73 -21.40 6.31
CA ASP A 66 7.33 -20.38 7.14
C ASP A 66 7.53 -19.08 6.34
N THR A 67 8.18 -18.10 6.97
CA THR A 67 8.45 -16.78 6.39
C THR A 67 9.08 -16.83 5.00
N THR A 68 9.88 -17.83 4.69
CA THR A 68 10.62 -17.94 3.44
C THR A 68 9.73 -18.39 2.27
N GLU A 69 8.63 -19.10 2.54
CA GLU A 69 7.68 -19.52 1.53
C GLU A 69 6.59 -18.47 1.26
N TYR A 70 6.07 -17.79 2.28
CA TYR A 70 4.97 -16.84 2.09
C TYR A 70 5.40 -15.37 1.93
N GLN A 71 6.62 -14.97 2.33
CA GLN A 71 7.10 -13.60 2.16
C GLN A 71 7.90 -13.47 0.86
N LEU A 72 7.21 -13.10 -0.22
CA LEU A 72 7.78 -13.07 -1.56
C LEU A 72 7.48 -11.73 -2.25
N PRO A 73 8.50 -10.95 -2.67
CA PRO A 73 9.93 -11.19 -2.46
C PRO A 73 10.31 -11.06 -0.97
N PRO A 74 11.44 -11.67 -0.53
CA PRO A 74 11.84 -11.68 0.88
C PRO A 74 12.24 -10.29 1.41
N LEU A 75 12.62 -9.37 0.52
CA LEU A 75 12.95 -8.00 0.87
C LEU A 75 12.33 -7.01 -0.12
N GLU A 76 11.47 -6.14 0.40
CA GLU A 76 10.89 -5.01 -0.32
C GLU A 76 11.06 -3.77 0.57
N SER A 77 11.47 -2.63 0.00
CA SER A 77 11.59 -1.39 0.76
C SER A 77 10.20 -0.83 1.04
N ASP A 78 9.94 -0.47 2.30
CA ASP A 78 8.69 0.18 2.70
C ASP A 78 7.42 -0.61 2.35
N ALA A 79 7.55 -1.91 2.11
CA ALA A 79 6.45 -2.79 1.81
C ALA A 79 6.79 -4.24 2.15
N PHE A 80 5.77 -5.08 2.21
CA PHE A 80 5.93 -6.52 2.33
C PHE A 80 4.70 -7.22 1.78
N PHE A 81 4.90 -8.45 1.31
CA PHE A 81 3.85 -9.30 0.80
C PHE A 81 3.71 -10.55 1.65
N ILE A 82 2.48 -10.97 1.91
CA ILE A 82 2.15 -12.24 2.57
C ILE A 82 1.26 -13.02 1.60
N ALA A 83 1.80 -14.09 1.03
CA ALA A 83 1.03 -15.03 0.24
C ALA A 83 -0.10 -15.63 1.10
N THR A 84 -1.26 -15.85 0.51
CA THR A 84 -2.41 -16.51 1.16
C THR A 84 -2.92 -17.69 0.34
N ARG A 85 -2.70 -17.65 -0.97
CA ARG A 85 -3.11 -18.67 -1.93
C ARG A 85 -2.09 -18.74 -3.07
N GLN A 86 -1.80 -19.93 -3.56
CA GLN A 86 -0.85 -20.14 -4.65
C GLN A 86 -1.35 -21.24 -5.59
N ILE A 87 -1.27 -20.97 -6.90
CA ILE A 87 -1.55 -21.94 -7.95
C ILE A 87 -0.20 -22.32 -8.57
N VAL A 88 0.12 -23.62 -8.57
CA VAL A 88 1.42 -24.13 -8.97
C VAL A 88 1.29 -25.06 -10.18
N THR A 89 2.11 -24.79 -11.19
CA THR A 89 2.27 -25.64 -12.37
C THR A 89 3.70 -26.18 -12.37
N TYR A 90 3.85 -27.46 -12.02
CA TYR A 90 5.14 -28.13 -11.91
C TYR A 90 5.71 -28.55 -13.27
N SER A 91 7.03 -28.73 -13.32
CA SER A 91 7.72 -29.42 -14.42
C SER A 91 7.42 -28.87 -15.80
N GLN A 92 7.25 -27.55 -15.91
CA GLN A 92 7.15 -26.92 -17.21
C GLN A 92 8.47 -27.05 -17.95
N VAL A 93 8.42 -27.42 -19.23
CA VAL A 93 9.54 -27.50 -20.16
C VAL A 93 9.20 -26.72 -21.42
N GLU A 94 10.19 -26.11 -22.07
CA GLU A 94 9.95 -25.44 -23.34
C GLU A 94 9.56 -26.46 -24.42
N GLY A 95 8.47 -26.20 -25.12
CA GLY A 95 7.96 -27.10 -26.15
C GLY A 95 6.59 -26.69 -26.67
N TYR A 96 5.87 -27.66 -27.24
CA TYR A 96 4.58 -27.43 -27.87
C TYR A 96 3.44 -28.03 -27.06
N CYS A 97 2.42 -27.24 -26.75
CA CYS A 97 1.22 -27.69 -26.04
C CYS A 97 -0.04 -26.97 -26.51
N PRO A 98 -1.24 -27.52 -26.25
CA PRO A 98 -2.51 -26.81 -26.42
C PRO A 98 -2.56 -25.58 -25.51
N SER A 99 -3.09 -24.45 -26.00
CA SER A 99 -3.34 -23.28 -25.14
C SER A 99 -4.44 -23.56 -24.11
N ALA A 100 -4.43 -22.85 -22.98
CA ALA A 100 -5.47 -22.98 -21.95
C ALA A 100 -6.86 -22.51 -22.48
N LEU A 101 -7.93 -23.08 -21.92
CA LEU A 101 -9.31 -22.74 -22.31
C LEU A 101 -9.70 -21.32 -21.89
N ASP A 102 -9.15 -20.83 -20.77
CA ASP A 102 -9.45 -19.52 -20.20
C ASP A 102 -9.03 -18.36 -21.11
N ASP A 103 -8.10 -18.60 -22.03
CA ASP A 103 -7.62 -17.62 -23.00
C ASP A 103 -8.57 -17.44 -24.19
N LYS A 104 -9.63 -18.26 -24.27
CA LYS A 104 -10.67 -18.22 -25.30
C LYS A 104 -10.12 -18.35 -26.72
N LEU A 105 -8.96 -18.99 -26.88
CA LEU A 105 -8.29 -19.24 -28.16
C LEU A 105 -8.83 -20.51 -28.84
N PHE A 106 -10.14 -20.54 -29.05
CA PHE A 106 -10.83 -21.68 -29.66
C PHE A 106 -10.57 -21.75 -31.16
N CYS A 107 -10.33 -22.96 -31.67
CA CYS A 107 -10.16 -23.20 -33.08
C CYS A 107 -10.84 -24.48 -33.54
N THR A 108 -11.13 -24.53 -34.83
CA THR A 108 -11.54 -25.70 -35.59
C THR A 108 -10.79 -25.69 -36.92
N ASN A 109 -10.92 -26.75 -37.72
CA ASN A 109 -10.31 -26.78 -39.06
C ASN A 109 -10.76 -25.61 -39.96
N SER A 110 -11.96 -25.06 -39.76
CA SER A 110 -12.45 -23.90 -40.52
C SER A 110 -11.99 -22.56 -39.96
N THR A 111 -11.47 -22.50 -38.73
CA THR A 111 -11.06 -21.27 -38.06
C THR A 111 -9.56 -21.21 -37.75
N LEU A 112 -8.75 -21.99 -38.46
CA LEU A 112 -7.29 -22.05 -38.26
C LEU A 112 -6.59 -20.70 -38.44
N TYR A 113 -7.17 -19.79 -39.23
CA TYR A 113 -6.67 -18.42 -39.41
C TYR A 113 -6.65 -17.60 -38.10
N LEU A 114 -7.35 -18.04 -37.05
CA LEU A 114 -7.29 -17.46 -35.70
C LEU A 114 -6.02 -17.85 -34.92
N CYS A 115 -5.24 -18.82 -35.42
CA CYS A 115 -3.98 -19.29 -34.83
C CYS A 115 -2.77 -18.99 -35.75
N PRO A 116 -2.52 -17.73 -36.17
CA PRO A 116 -1.48 -17.44 -37.16
C PRO A 116 -0.08 -17.80 -36.66
N ALA A 117 0.66 -18.63 -37.41
CA ALA A 117 1.97 -19.12 -37.00
C ALA A 117 2.99 -17.99 -36.80
N GLY A 118 3.78 -18.08 -35.72
CA GLY A 118 4.84 -17.13 -35.40
C GLY A 118 4.38 -15.85 -34.69
N GLU A 119 3.07 -15.62 -34.58
CA GLU A 119 2.53 -14.48 -33.85
C GLU A 119 2.45 -14.79 -32.34
N PRO A 120 2.70 -13.80 -31.47
CA PRO A 120 2.43 -13.93 -30.06
C PRO A 120 0.93 -14.07 -29.83
N THR A 121 0.59 -14.88 -28.85
CA THR A 121 -0.80 -15.14 -28.47
C THR A 121 -1.36 -13.98 -27.63
N PRO A 122 -2.56 -13.44 -27.95
CA PRO A 122 -3.20 -12.45 -27.11
C PRO A 122 -3.57 -13.08 -25.75
N ASN A 123 -3.10 -12.49 -24.65
CA ASN A 123 -3.32 -12.92 -23.25
C ASN A 123 -2.58 -14.19 -22.79
N THR A 124 -1.65 -14.73 -23.58
CA THR A 124 -1.00 -16.03 -23.33
C THR A 124 0.53 -15.92 -23.30
N PHE A 125 1.21 -16.98 -22.86
CA PHE A 125 2.66 -17.00 -22.59
C PHE A 125 3.50 -17.62 -23.72
N GLY A 126 2.99 -17.67 -24.95
CA GLY A 126 3.66 -18.33 -26.07
C GLY A 126 3.38 -17.77 -27.46
N TYR A 127 3.93 -18.45 -28.46
CA TYR A 127 3.73 -18.15 -29.89
C TYR A 127 2.87 -19.21 -30.55
N PHE A 128 1.95 -18.81 -31.41
CA PHE A 128 1.15 -19.77 -32.19
C PHE A 128 2.03 -20.58 -33.14
N THR A 129 1.75 -21.88 -33.26
CA THR A 129 2.44 -22.75 -34.23
C THR A 129 1.74 -22.82 -35.58
N GLY A 130 0.49 -22.35 -35.69
CA GLY A 130 -0.35 -22.55 -36.88
C GLY A 130 -1.26 -23.77 -36.81
N ASN A 131 -1.21 -24.58 -35.74
CA ASN A 131 -1.98 -25.82 -35.62
C ASN A 131 -3.15 -25.67 -34.65
N CYS A 132 -4.23 -26.41 -34.91
CA CYS A 132 -5.36 -26.58 -34.01
C CYS A 132 -5.34 -27.98 -33.39
N VAL A 133 -5.33 -28.07 -32.06
CA VAL A 133 -5.20 -29.34 -31.32
C VAL A 133 -6.31 -29.48 -30.26
N PRO A 134 -6.69 -30.71 -29.86
CA PRO A 134 -7.64 -30.90 -28.78
C PRO A 134 -7.15 -30.29 -27.45
N SER A 135 -8.03 -29.64 -26.70
CA SER A 135 -7.68 -29.07 -25.39
C SER A 135 -7.43 -30.15 -24.35
N VAL A 136 -6.59 -29.84 -23.35
CA VAL A 136 -6.26 -30.77 -22.25
C VAL A 136 -7.47 -31.04 -21.35
N GLU A 137 -8.33 -30.04 -21.13
CA GLU A 137 -9.47 -30.14 -20.22
C GLU A 137 -10.71 -30.79 -20.87
N ASN A 138 -10.88 -30.63 -22.19
CA ASN A 138 -11.98 -31.21 -22.95
C ASN A 138 -11.55 -31.51 -24.40
N ALA A 139 -11.38 -32.79 -24.71
CA ALA A 139 -10.93 -33.25 -26.04
C ALA A 139 -11.90 -32.89 -27.19
N SER A 140 -13.16 -32.57 -26.89
CA SER A 140 -14.15 -32.13 -27.88
C SER A 140 -13.97 -30.68 -28.33
N ILE A 141 -13.15 -29.90 -27.62
CA ILE A 141 -12.88 -28.49 -27.89
C ILE A 141 -11.49 -28.37 -28.49
N GLY A 142 -11.38 -27.76 -29.67
CA GLY A 142 -10.11 -27.42 -30.31
C GLY A 142 -9.58 -26.07 -29.82
N VAL A 143 -8.27 -26.01 -29.57
CA VAL A 143 -7.54 -24.80 -29.16
C VAL A 143 -6.24 -24.68 -29.95
N CYS A 144 -5.74 -23.46 -30.11
CA CYS A 144 -4.50 -23.23 -30.83
C CYS A 144 -3.33 -23.93 -30.12
N GLN A 145 -2.44 -24.57 -30.88
CA GLN A 145 -1.17 -25.06 -30.35
C GLN A 145 -0.17 -23.89 -30.25
N ILE A 146 0.54 -23.84 -29.13
CA ILE A 146 1.53 -22.80 -28.83
C ILE A 146 2.91 -23.40 -28.58
N ASN A 147 3.94 -22.64 -28.91
CA ASN A 147 5.31 -22.84 -28.44
C ASN A 147 5.51 -22.01 -27.16
N ALA A 148 5.66 -22.68 -26.02
CA ALA A 148 5.67 -22.06 -24.70
C ALA A 148 6.35 -22.96 -23.65
N TRP A 149 6.29 -22.54 -22.39
CA TRP A 149 6.59 -23.41 -21.26
C TRP A 149 5.38 -24.30 -20.97
N CYS A 150 5.52 -25.58 -21.27
CA CYS A 150 4.45 -26.57 -21.28
C CYS A 150 4.59 -27.56 -20.11
N PRO A 151 3.48 -27.97 -19.46
CA PRO A 151 2.10 -27.58 -19.76
C PRO A 151 1.80 -26.14 -19.32
N GLU A 152 0.90 -25.44 -20.02
CA GLU A 152 0.45 -24.10 -19.63
C GLU A 152 -0.30 -24.12 -18.28
N GLU A 153 -0.44 -22.96 -17.63
CA GLU A 153 -1.25 -22.81 -16.41
C GLU A 153 -2.71 -23.15 -16.72
N LEU A 154 -3.21 -24.26 -16.18
CA LEU A 154 -4.61 -24.66 -16.33
C LEU A 154 -5.42 -24.26 -15.09
N SER A 155 -6.74 -24.07 -15.27
CA SER A 155 -7.69 -23.83 -14.19
C SER A 155 -7.66 -24.91 -13.09
N LYS A 156 -7.24 -26.14 -13.44
CA LYS A 156 -7.10 -27.31 -12.54
C LYS A 156 -5.69 -27.52 -11.99
N SER A 157 -4.79 -26.54 -12.12
CA SER A 157 -3.44 -26.62 -11.53
C SER A 157 -3.50 -26.77 -10.01
N THR A 158 -2.45 -27.33 -9.40
CA THR A 158 -2.42 -27.59 -7.96
C THR A 158 -2.54 -26.27 -7.19
N GLU A 159 -3.55 -26.18 -6.35
CA GLU A 159 -3.86 -25.01 -5.55
C GLU A 159 -3.50 -25.26 -4.09
N PHE A 160 -2.72 -24.33 -3.53
CA PHE A 160 -2.35 -24.29 -2.13
C PHE A 160 -3.03 -23.11 -1.46
N ILE A 161 -3.74 -23.38 -0.37
CA ILE A 161 -4.41 -22.37 0.45
C ILE A 161 -3.81 -22.41 1.84
N ILE A 162 -3.32 -21.26 2.29
CA ILE A 162 -2.80 -21.09 3.65
C ILE A 162 -3.97 -20.95 4.62
N ASP A 163 -3.91 -21.59 5.78
CA ASP A 163 -4.89 -21.39 6.85
C ASP A 163 -5.02 -19.91 7.24
N SER A 164 -6.19 -19.33 6.97
CA SER A 164 -6.50 -17.93 7.27
C SER A 164 -6.30 -17.59 8.73
N ASN A 165 -6.63 -18.50 9.65
CA ASN A 165 -6.45 -18.27 11.08
C ASN A 165 -4.96 -18.17 11.46
N ALA A 166 -4.10 -18.90 10.75
CA ALA A 166 -2.66 -18.81 10.95
C ALA A 166 -2.15 -17.46 10.45
N VAL A 167 -2.56 -17.03 9.24
CA VAL A 167 -2.19 -15.72 8.66
C VAL A 167 -2.60 -14.57 9.58
N GLU A 168 -3.81 -14.60 10.13
CA GLU A 168 -4.27 -13.58 11.09
C GLU A 168 -3.43 -13.52 12.36
N ASN A 169 -2.79 -14.62 12.74
CA ASN A 169 -1.89 -14.69 13.90
C ASN A 169 -0.43 -14.34 13.58
N PHE A 170 -0.10 -14.09 12.32
CA PHE A 170 1.23 -13.61 11.97
C PHE A 170 1.48 -12.26 12.62
N THR A 171 2.75 -12.02 12.92
CA THR A 171 3.22 -10.76 13.48
C THR A 171 4.19 -10.09 12.53
N VAL A 172 4.07 -8.79 12.40
CA VAL A 172 4.98 -7.96 11.63
C VAL A 172 5.64 -6.95 12.54
N TYR A 173 6.97 -6.95 12.54
CA TYR A 173 7.79 -5.94 13.20
C TYR A 173 8.18 -4.88 12.18
N LEU A 174 7.83 -3.63 12.45
CA LEU A 174 8.16 -2.48 11.62
C LEU A 174 9.21 -1.62 12.34
N LYS A 175 10.39 -1.49 11.73
CA LYS A 175 11.45 -0.58 12.20
C LYS A 175 11.57 0.57 11.22
N THR A 176 11.02 1.71 11.60
CA THR A 176 11.03 2.93 10.80
C THR A 176 12.10 3.89 11.32
N LEU A 177 12.87 4.45 10.41
CA LEU A 177 13.78 5.56 10.67
C LEU A 177 13.38 6.75 9.80
N VAL A 178 13.23 7.93 10.41
CA VAL A 178 12.94 9.17 9.71
C VAL A 178 13.96 10.25 10.07
N THR A 179 14.20 11.14 9.13
CA THR A 179 15.12 12.25 9.25
C THR A 179 14.43 13.55 8.82
N PHE A 180 14.64 14.59 9.62
CA PHE A 180 14.30 15.97 9.30
C PHE A 180 15.63 16.71 9.14
N THR A 181 16.15 16.72 7.90
CA THR A 181 17.48 17.25 7.59
C THR A 181 17.62 18.74 7.88
N LEU A 182 16.54 19.50 7.75
CA LEU A 182 16.52 20.93 8.04
C LEU A 182 16.83 21.22 9.51
N PHE A 183 16.38 20.33 10.40
CA PHE A 183 16.56 20.46 11.85
C PHE A 183 17.69 19.58 12.39
N ASN A 184 18.37 18.82 11.54
CA ASN A 184 19.36 17.79 11.90
C ASN A 184 18.84 16.80 12.96
N ILE A 185 17.60 16.32 12.78
CA ILE A 185 16.93 15.39 13.71
C ILE A 185 16.73 14.04 13.03
N ASN A 186 17.19 12.98 13.69
CA ASN A 186 16.91 11.59 13.35
C ASN A 186 15.97 10.99 14.40
N SER A 187 14.85 10.43 13.97
CA SER A 187 13.88 9.78 14.83
C SER A 187 13.61 8.35 14.37
N ARG A 188 13.20 7.50 15.31
CA ARG A 188 12.88 6.09 15.06
C ARG A 188 11.72 5.67 15.94
N ASN A 189 10.90 4.74 15.45
CA ASN A 189 9.72 4.29 16.20
C ASN A 189 10.08 3.34 17.34
N VAL A 190 11.23 2.67 17.25
CA VAL A 190 11.73 1.72 18.26
C VAL A 190 12.67 2.43 19.23
N ARG A 191 12.33 2.41 20.52
CA ARG A 191 13.15 2.95 21.61
C ARG A 191 14.17 1.92 22.10
N HIS A 192 15.17 2.38 22.85
CA HIS A 192 16.17 1.50 23.47
C HIS A 192 15.57 0.55 24.52
N ASP A 193 14.52 0.97 25.21
CA ASP A 193 13.81 0.25 26.27
C ASP A 193 12.56 -0.50 25.76
N THR A 194 12.40 -0.64 24.44
CA THR A 194 11.21 -1.30 23.87
C THR A 194 11.13 -2.76 24.28
N ASN A 195 10.00 -3.14 24.88
CA ASN A 195 9.68 -4.53 25.16
C ASN A 195 9.22 -5.24 23.88
N PHE A 196 10.02 -6.19 23.38
CA PHE A 196 9.69 -6.96 22.17
C PHE A 196 8.63 -8.05 22.36
N THR A 197 8.05 -8.20 23.55
CA THR A 197 6.87 -9.05 23.77
C THR A 197 5.55 -8.29 23.58
N CYS A 198 5.60 -6.97 23.37
CA CYS A 198 4.43 -6.12 23.19
C CYS A 198 3.61 -6.44 21.93
N ARG A 199 2.38 -5.91 21.87
CA ARG A 199 1.55 -5.88 20.66
C ARG A 199 0.96 -4.49 20.49
N TYR A 200 1.03 -3.97 19.26
CA TYR A 200 0.48 -2.66 18.94
C TYR A 200 -1.01 -2.61 19.26
N HIS A 201 -1.41 -1.57 19.97
CA HIS A 201 -2.81 -1.26 20.18
C HIS A 201 -2.98 0.25 20.25
N LYS A 202 -3.86 0.81 19.41
CA LYS A 202 -4.06 2.27 19.23
C LYS A 202 -4.16 3.08 20.53
N VAL A 203 -4.78 2.52 21.57
CA VAL A 203 -4.92 3.15 22.90
C VAL A 203 -3.95 2.58 23.96
N LYS A 204 -3.95 1.26 24.18
CA LYS A 204 -3.19 0.61 25.27
C LYS A 204 -1.68 0.63 25.07
N ASP A 205 -1.21 0.40 23.84
CA ASP A 205 0.21 0.35 23.52
C ASP A 205 0.47 0.90 22.10
N PRO A 206 0.35 2.23 21.92
CA PRO A 206 0.46 2.87 20.61
C PRO A 206 1.90 2.95 20.10
N ARG A 207 2.90 2.62 20.94
CA ARG A 207 4.33 2.71 20.59
C ARG A 207 4.95 1.36 20.26
N CYS A 208 4.24 0.26 20.50
CA CYS A 208 4.75 -1.06 20.13
C CYS A 208 4.94 -1.18 18.61
N PRO A 209 6.13 -1.60 18.13
CA PRO A 209 6.42 -1.76 16.70
C PRO A 209 5.98 -3.11 16.12
N ILE A 210 5.34 -3.97 16.92
CA ILE A 210 4.93 -5.33 16.55
C ILE A 210 3.42 -5.37 16.37
N PHE A 211 2.97 -5.61 15.16
CA PHE A 211 1.56 -5.65 14.77
C PHE A 211 1.15 -7.08 14.49
N ARG A 212 -0.07 -7.46 14.86
CA ARG A 212 -0.68 -8.72 14.43
C ARG A 212 -1.49 -8.47 13.17
N ILE A 213 -1.38 -9.35 12.18
CA ILE A 213 -2.06 -9.17 10.89
C ILE A 213 -3.59 -9.14 11.07
N GLY A 214 -4.14 -10.02 11.91
CA GLY A 214 -5.57 -10.03 12.24
C GLY A 214 -6.05 -8.68 12.79
N ASP A 215 -5.30 -8.08 13.73
CA ASP A 215 -5.66 -6.78 14.31
C ASP A 215 -5.64 -5.64 13.27
N ILE A 216 -4.75 -5.72 12.27
CA ILE A 216 -4.74 -4.80 11.14
C ILE A 216 -6.01 -5.01 10.31
N LEU A 217 -6.29 -6.25 9.89
CA LEU A 217 -7.44 -6.58 9.05
C LEU A 217 -8.78 -6.26 9.71
N ASP A 218 -8.92 -6.53 11.01
CA ASP A 218 -10.12 -6.23 11.80
C ASP A 218 -10.36 -4.72 11.95
N SER A 219 -9.33 -3.88 11.74
CA SER A 219 -9.46 -2.43 11.75
C SER A 219 -9.94 -1.83 10.41
N LEU A 220 -9.96 -2.66 9.35
CA LEU A 220 -10.36 -2.24 8.01
C LEU A 220 -11.87 -2.42 7.84
N ASN A 221 -12.51 -1.50 7.12
CA ASN A 221 -13.94 -1.57 6.83
C ASN A 221 -14.19 -2.35 5.53
N THR A 222 -13.66 -3.57 5.44
CA THR A 222 -13.66 -4.41 4.24
C THR A 222 -13.79 -5.89 4.63
N ASP A 223 -14.33 -6.72 3.73
CA ASP A 223 -14.43 -8.15 3.99
C ASP A 223 -13.04 -8.81 4.10
N LYS A 224 -12.70 -9.24 5.32
CA LYS A 224 -11.46 -9.96 5.63
C LYS A 224 -11.34 -11.26 4.85
N ALA A 225 -12.44 -11.97 4.61
CA ALA A 225 -12.41 -13.24 3.89
C ALA A 225 -12.08 -13.04 2.41
N ALA A 226 -12.63 -12.00 1.78
CA ALA A 226 -12.30 -11.60 0.42
C ALA A 226 -10.82 -11.21 0.28
N LEU A 227 -10.29 -10.40 1.21
CA LEU A 227 -8.88 -10.01 1.22
C LEU A 227 -7.93 -11.21 1.31
N LEU A 228 -8.26 -12.20 2.14
CA LEU A 228 -7.44 -13.41 2.29
C LEU A 228 -7.55 -14.34 1.07
N ARG A 229 -8.66 -14.31 0.33
CA ARG A 229 -8.89 -15.18 -0.85
C ARG A 229 -8.31 -14.63 -2.14
N GLU A 230 -8.62 -13.37 -2.45
CA GLU A 230 -8.25 -12.72 -3.72
C GLU A 230 -6.99 -11.86 -3.57
N GLY A 231 -6.58 -11.57 -2.34
CA GLY A 231 -5.51 -10.63 -2.03
C GLY A 231 -6.00 -9.19 -1.89
N GLY A 232 -5.09 -8.29 -1.54
CA GLY A 232 -5.41 -6.88 -1.39
C GLY A 232 -4.19 -6.01 -1.10
N LEU A 233 -4.33 -4.72 -1.35
CA LEU A 233 -3.30 -3.72 -1.09
C LEU A 233 -3.70 -2.88 0.13
N ILE A 234 -2.89 -2.95 1.19
CA ILE A 234 -3.18 -2.31 2.48
C ILE A 234 -2.09 -1.28 2.77
N GLU A 235 -2.48 -0.06 3.10
CA GLU A 235 -1.59 1.01 3.54
C GLU A 235 -1.46 0.98 5.07
N ILE A 236 -0.23 0.92 5.57
CA ILE A 236 0.13 1.20 6.96
C ILE A 236 0.70 2.62 7.01
N ARG A 237 -0.15 3.62 7.27
CA ARG A 237 0.26 5.02 7.30
C ARG A 237 0.83 5.38 8.67
N GLN A 238 2.08 5.80 8.70
CA GLN A 238 2.79 6.32 9.86
C GLN A 238 2.87 7.84 9.76
N ASP A 239 2.12 8.55 10.61
CA ASP A 239 2.11 10.02 10.68
C ASP A 239 3.11 10.53 11.73
N TRP A 240 4.19 11.11 11.24
CA TRP A 240 5.31 11.71 11.98
C TRP A 240 5.15 13.23 12.13
N THR A 241 3.94 13.69 12.44
CA THR A 241 3.72 15.10 12.76
C THR A 241 4.27 15.42 14.16
N CYS A 242 5.36 16.20 14.20
CA CYS A 242 6.14 16.46 15.40
C CYS A 242 6.38 17.96 15.60
N ASN A 243 6.44 18.38 16.86
CA ASN A 243 6.89 19.71 17.23
C ASN A 243 8.23 19.60 17.98
N PHE A 244 9.29 20.12 17.39
CA PHE A 244 10.66 20.04 17.89
C PHE A 244 11.06 21.17 18.84
N ASP A 245 10.15 22.10 19.13
CA ASP A 245 10.35 23.09 20.20
C ASP A 245 10.22 22.46 21.58
N PHE A 246 9.53 21.32 21.64
CA PHE A 246 9.41 20.49 22.83
C PHE A 246 10.38 19.31 22.77
N ASP A 247 10.33 18.45 23.78
CA ASP A 247 11.21 17.29 23.87
C ASP A 247 11.07 16.36 22.63
N LYS A 248 12.20 16.14 21.97
CA LYS A 248 12.34 15.34 20.75
C LYS A 248 11.93 13.88 20.95
N GLU A 249 11.95 13.37 22.18
CA GLU A 249 11.48 12.01 22.49
C GLU A 249 9.97 11.82 22.29
N HIS A 250 9.21 12.90 22.17
CA HIS A 250 7.77 12.85 21.86
C HIS A 250 7.46 12.69 20.38
N CYS A 251 8.47 12.67 19.50
CA CYS A 251 8.28 12.43 18.09
C CYS A 251 8.22 10.93 17.78
N PHE A 252 7.01 10.39 17.70
CA PHE A 252 6.73 9.00 17.33
C PHE A 252 5.50 8.93 16.41
N PRO A 253 5.38 7.91 15.55
CA PRO A 253 4.35 7.89 14.55
C PRO A 253 2.98 7.55 15.14
N LYS A 254 1.95 8.23 14.65
CA LYS A 254 0.57 7.75 14.80
C LYS A 254 0.23 6.85 13.63
N VAL A 255 -0.20 5.61 13.90
CA VAL A 255 -0.46 4.62 12.85
C VAL A 255 -1.94 4.58 12.48
N LYS A 256 -2.23 4.53 11.18
CA LYS A 256 -3.55 4.29 10.59
C LYS A 256 -3.45 3.23 9.50
N PHE A 257 -4.54 2.50 9.27
CA PHE A 257 -4.62 1.46 8.27
C PHE A 257 -5.72 1.80 7.26
N ASN A 258 -5.43 1.65 5.97
CA ASN A 258 -6.40 1.86 4.90
C ASN A 258 -6.29 0.73 3.87
N VAL A 259 -7.40 0.38 3.21
CA VAL A 259 -7.38 -0.48 2.02
C VAL A 259 -7.23 0.42 0.80
N LEU A 260 -6.22 0.16 -0.03
CA LEU A 260 -5.98 0.85 -1.29
C LEU A 260 -6.60 0.10 -2.48
N GLN A 261 -6.66 -1.24 -2.41
CA GLN A 261 -7.28 -2.10 -3.41
C GLN A 261 -7.83 -3.36 -2.73
N SER A 262 -9.01 -3.81 -3.16
CA SER A 262 -9.69 -4.98 -2.57
C SER A 262 -10.03 -6.03 -3.63
N GLY A 263 -10.42 -7.22 -3.18
CA GLY A 263 -10.89 -8.31 -4.04
C GLY A 263 -12.17 -8.00 -4.84
N ASP A 264 -12.87 -6.90 -4.57
CA ASP A 264 -14.13 -6.55 -5.25
C ASP A 264 -13.94 -5.62 -6.47
N ASP A 265 -12.70 -5.25 -6.81
CA ASP A 265 -12.42 -4.40 -7.95
C ASP A 265 -12.68 -5.12 -9.28
N LYS A 266 -13.65 -4.61 -10.06
CA LYS A 266 -14.19 -5.26 -11.28
C LYS A 266 -13.18 -5.49 -12.40
N GLN A 267 -12.06 -4.77 -12.42
CA GLN A 267 -11.09 -4.81 -13.52
C GLN A 267 -9.86 -5.68 -13.20
N SER A 268 -9.50 -5.80 -11.92
CA SER A 268 -8.45 -6.70 -11.43
C SER A 268 -8.64 -6.90 -9.92
N PRO A 269 -9.40 -7.93 -9.51
CA PRO A 269 -9.67 -8.17 -8.10
C PRO A 269 -8.39 -8.59 -7.38
N GLY A 270 -8.12 -7.93 -6.26
CA GLY A 270 -7.04 -8.30 -5.33
C GLY A 270 -5.63 -8.06 -5.86
N ILE A 271 -4.66 -8.84 -5.36
CA ILE A 271 -3.24 -8.73 -5.72
C ILE A 271 -2.70 -10.13 -5.99
N ASN A 272 -2.19 -10.32 -7.21
CA ASN A 272 -1.48 -11.53 -7.59
C ASN A 272 -0.31 -11.23 -8.53
N TYR A 273 0.66 -12.14 -8.56
CA TYR A 273 1.76 -12.11 -9.53
C TYR A 273 2.26 -13.52 -9.80
N ARG A 274 3.09 -13.68 -10.84
CA ARG A 274 3.69 -14.96 -11.21
C ARG A 274 5.19 -14.94 -10.92
N SER A 275 5.68 -16.03 -10.36
CA SER A 275 7.10 -16.32 -10.15
C SER A 275 7.43 -17.68 -10.73
N ALA A 276 8.66 -17.88 -11.18
CA ALA A 276 9.12 -19.16 -11.71
C ALA A 276 10.44 -19.58 -11.06
N GLN A 277 10.48 -20.82 -10.59
CA GLN A 277 11.71 -21.44 -10.12
C GLN A 277 12.24 -22.37 -11.20
N LYS A 278 13.40 -22.04 -11.78
CA LYS A 278 14.05 -22.87 -12.80
C LYS A 278 14.95 -23.94 -12.17
N TYR A 279 14.99 -25.12 -12.77
CA TYR A 279 15.86 -26.23 -12.38
C TYR A 279 16.20 -27.09 -13.60
N ARG A 280 17.26 -27.88 -13.51
CA ARG A 280 17.75 -28.68 -14.65
C ARG A 280 17.80 -30.17 -14.28
N ILE A 281 17.26 -31.03 -15.16
CA ILE A 281 17.27 -32.49 -15.01
C ILE A 281 17.75 -33.08 -16.33
N ASN A 282 18.78 -33.94 -16.30
CA ASN A 282 19.33 -34.63 -17.48
C ASN A 282 19.51 -33.69 -18.68
N ASP A 283 20.24 -32.59 -18.46
CA ASP A 283 20.50 -31.52 -19.43
C ASP A 283 19.29 -30.75 -19.97
N THR A 284 18.07 -31.08 -19.54
CA THR A 284 16.83 -30.38 -19.92
C THR A 284 16.46 -29.35 -18.86
N ASP A 285 16.17 -28.14 -19.30
CA ASP A 285 15.73 -27.05 -18.43
C ASP A 285 14.22 -27.14 -18.16
N TYR A 286 13.88 -27.13 -16.87
CA TYR A 286 12.53 -27.12 -16.36
C TYR A 286 12.27 -25.87 -15.52
N ARG A 287 10.99 -25.55 -15.31
CA ARG A 287 10.57 -24.59 -14.29
C ARG A 287 9.30 -25.02 -13.59
N THR A 288 9.17 -24.60 -12.34
CA THR A 288 7.90 -24.58 -11.61
C THR A 288 7.34 -23.17 -11.66
N LEU A 289 6.19 -22.99 -12.29
CA LEU A 289 5.46 -21.72 -12.31
C LEU A 289 4.58 -21.64 -11.07
N SER A 290 4.55 -20.48 -10.44
CA SER A 290 3.73 -20.20 -9.27
C SER A 290 3.01 -18.87 -9.47
N LYS A 291 1.69 -18.91 -9.50
CA LYS A 291 0.83 -17.73 -9.44
C LYS A 291 0.39 -17.54 -8.00
N ILE A 292 0.79 -16.43 -7.40
CA ILE A 292 0.71 -16.21 -5.96
C ILE A 292 -0.27 -15.06 -5.73
N TYR A 293 -1.24 -15.29 -4.86
CA TYR A 293 -2.22 -14.33 -4.37
C TYR A 293 -1.93 -14.01 -2.92
N GLY A 294 -2.19 -12.78 -2.51
CA GLY A 294 -1.94 -12.41 -1.12
C GLY A 294 -2.12 -10.94 -0.79
N LEU A 295 -1.71 -10.62 0.43
CA LEU A 295 -1.82 -9.29 0.99
C LEU A 295 -0.50 -8.55 0.77
N ARG A 296 -0.55 -7.42 0.06
CA ARG A 296 0.57 -6.49 -0.03
C ARG A 296 0.33 -5.34 0.93
N PHE A 297 1.27 -5.13 1.84
CA PHE A 297 1.25 -4.01 2.78
C PHE A 297 2.29 -2.98 2.36
N VAL A 298 1.90 -1.71 2.25
CA VAL A 298 2.80 -0.59 1.96
C VAL A 298 2.84 0.33 3.17
N VAL A 299 4.04 0.61 3.67
CA VAL A 299 4.27 1.51 4.79
C VAL A 299 4.48 2.92 4.27
N ALA A 300 3.50 3.79 4.49
CA ALA A 300 3.57 5.18 4.06
C ALA A 300 4.04 6.07 5.22
N ILE A 301 5.18 6.74 5.04
CA ILE A 301 5.71 7.72 5.98
C ILE A 301 5.16 9.10 5.59
N THR A 302 4.43 9.73 6.50
CA THR A 302 3.76 11.02 6.28
C THR A 302 3.97 11.93 7.50
N GLY A 303 3.53 13.18 7.41
CA GLY A 303 3.54 14.13 8.53
C GLY A 303 4.45 15.32 8.28
N LYS A 304 4.59 16.19 9.28
CA LYS A 304 5.47 17.37 9.24
C LYS A 304 6.13 17.62 10.58
N GLY A 305 7.42 17.89 10.55
CA GLY A 305 8.18 18.37 11.69
C GLY A 305 8.23 19.89 11.67
N GLY A 306 7.94 20.53 12.80
CA GLY A 306 8.06 21.98 12.97
C GLY A 306 9.09 22.33 14.03
N GLN A 307 9.94 23.32 13.77
CA GLN A 307 10.86 23.90 14.74
C GLN A 307 10.82 25.43 14.63
N PHE A 308 10.97 26.13 15.74
CA PHE A 308 11.06 27.57 15.80
C PHE A 308 12.13 28.11 14.86
N ASP A 309 11.72 29.07 14.03
CA ASP A 309 12.62 29.83 13.17
C ASP A 309 12.29 31.32 13.28
N ILE A 310 13.34 32.12 13.49
CA ILE A 310 13.18 33.55 13.73
C ILE A 310 12.78 34.31 12.45
N LEU A 311 13.20 33.84 11.26
CA LEU A 311 12.84 34.47 10.00
C LEU A 311 11.36 34.24 9.70
N ASP A 312 10.88 33.00 9.87
CA ASP A 312 9.46 32.67 9.72
C ASP A 312 8.59 33.48 10.69
N LEU A 313 9.03 33.67 11.94
CA LEU A 313 8.36 34.56 12.89
C LEU A 313 8.24 36.00 12.37
N PHE A 314 9.33 36.59 11.86
CA PHE A 314 9.30 37.96 11.35
C PHE A 314 8.46 38.09 10.07
N VAL A 315 8.48 37.09 9.19
CA VAL A 315 7.60 37.03 8.01
C VAL A 315 6.14 36.95 8.42
N ALA A 316 5.81 36.16 9.45
CA ALA A 316 4.46 36.08 9.99
C ALA A 316 4.01 37.41 10.58
N ILE A 317 4.83 38.07 11.42
CA ILE A 317 4.53 39.39 11.99
C ILE A 317 4.34 40.44 10.89
N GLY A 318 5.26 40.50 9.91
CA GLY A 318 5.16 41.45 8.80
C GLY A 318 3.90 41.24 7.96
N SER A 319 3.55 39.98 7.67
CA SER A 319 2.31 39.63 6.96
C SER A 319 1.07 39.98 7.78
N GLY A 320 1.12 39.80 9.11
CA GLY A 320 0.06 40.17 10.04
C GLY A 320 -0.21 41.67 10.05
N ILE A 321 0.84 42.49 10.16
CA ILE A 321 0.74 43.96 10.07
C ILE A 321 0.18 44.39 8.71
N GLY A 322 0.62 43.77 7.62
CA GLY A 322 0.09 44.03 6.28
C GLY A 322 -1.41 43.74 6.17
N TYR A 323 -1.88 42.65 6.80
CA TYR A 323 -3.29 42.28 6.81
C TYR A 323 -4.16 43.31 7.55
N ILE A 324 -3.70 43.79 8.71
CA ILE A 324 -4.36 44.85 9.50
C ILE A 324 -4.57 46.11 8.64
N VAL A 325 -3.54 46.54 7.92
CA VAL A 325 -3.63 47.73 7.05
C VAL A 325 -4.64 47.54 5.90
N ILE A 326 -4.68 46.35 5.30
CA ILE A 326 -5.63 46.05 4.22
C ILE A 326 -7.07 46.03 4.76
N ALA A 327 -7.28 45.44 5.94
CA ALA A 327 -8.58 45.39 6.57
C ALA A 327 -9.13 46.81 6.85
N ASP A 328 -8.29 47.71 7.38
CA ASP A 328 -8.62 49.13 7.56
C ASP A 328 -9.06 49.80 6.25
N ILE A 329 -8.29 49.64 5.17
CA ILE A 329 -8.62 50.23 3.86
C ILE A 329 -9.96 49.70 3.33
N VAL A 330 -10.22 48.41 3.51
CA VAL A 330 -11.48 47.77 3.09
C VAL A 330 -12.65 48.28 3.94
N CYS A 331 -12.49 48.36 5.25
CA CYS A 331 -13.50 48.92 6.15
C CYS A 331 -13.83 50.37 5.77
N ASP A 332 -12.82 51.21 5.55
CA ASP A 332 -12.98 52.60 5.11
C ASP A 332 -13.72 52.68 3.77
N ALA A 333 -13.37 51.82 2.79
CA ALA A 333 -14.07 51.78 1.52
C ALA A 333 -15.54 51.37 1.67
N ILE A 334 -15.85 50.41 2.53
CA ILE A 334 -17.22 49.98 2.83
C ILE A 334 -18.02 51.14 3.45
N PHE A 335 -17.47 51.80 4.48
CA PHE A 335 -18.15 52.92 5.13
C PHE A 335 -18.34 54.14 4.22
N THR A 336 -17.38 54.40 3.34
CA THR A 336 -17.38 55.57 2.45
C THR A 336 -18.27 55.37 1.22
N TYR A 337 -18.29 54.19 0.62
CA TYR A 337 -18.94 53.97 -0.68
C TYR A 337 -20.25 53.17 -0.59
N ILE A 338 -20.35 52.22 0.34
CA ILE A 338 -21.43 51.23 0.38
C ILE A 338 -22.44 51.51 1.51
N HIS A 339 -21.97 51.97 2.68
CA HIS A 339 -22.80 52.02 3.88
C HIS A 339 -23.96 53.03 3.77
N LYS A 340 -25.13 52.66 4.32
CA LYS A 340 -26.40 53.42 4.22
C LYS A 340 -26.31 54.88 4.72
N TYR A 341 -25.39 55.15 5.64
CA TYR A 341 -25.14 56.48 6.22
C TYR A 341 -23.86 57.15 5.68
N ARG A 342 -23.38 56.77 4.50
CA ARG A 342 -22.11 57.25 3.92
C ARG A 342 -21.95 58.78 3.89
N GLU A 343 -23.01 59.54 3.67
CA GLU A 343 -22.98 61.01 3.64
C GLU A 343 -22.54 61.64 4.97
N ARG A 344 -22.63 60.89 6.09
CA ARG A 344 -22.16 61.31 7.41
C ARG A 344 -20.67 61.00 7.64
N TYR A 345 -20.12 60.03 6.93
CA TYR A 345 -18.72 59.59 6.99
C TYR A 345 -17.83 60.28 5.96
N ARG A 346 -18.44 60.93 4.95
CA ARG A 346 -17.75 61.61 3.84
C ARG A 346 -17.46 63.10 4.09
N LYS A 347 -17.94 63.64 5.22
CA LYS A 347 -17.59 64.98 5.73
C LYS A 347 -16.40 64.87 6.65
#